data_AF-A0A4U7EZK9-F1
#
_entry.id   AF-A0A4U7EZK9-F1
#
_cell.length_a   1.000
_cell.length_b   1.000
_cell.length_c   1.000
_cell.angle_alpha   90.00
_cell.angle_beta   90.00
_cell.angle_gamma   90.00
#
_symmetry.space_group_name_H-M   'P 1'
#
loop_
_entity.id
_entity.type
_entity.pdbx_description
1 polymer ?
#
loop_
_entity_poly.entity_id
_entity_poly.type
_entity_poly.pdbx_seq_one_letter_code
_entity_poly.pdbx_strand_id
1 'polypeptide(L)' 'MVTVRAPATSANLGSGFDVFGAALTRPADVVTVEKAAETTIEVTGVGAQYIPEDPEKNTVGAVVEALDAPARIHID' A
#
# COMPACT_ATOMS: atom_id res chain seq x y z
N MET A 1 -3.86 16.29 2.80
CA MET A 1 -3.57 15.28 1.77
C MET A 1 -2.06 15.15 1.63
N VAL A 2 -1.54 13.93 1.60
CA VAL A 2 -0.12 13.62 1.40
C VAL A 2 -0.02 12.49 0.38
N THR A 3 0.90 12.62 -0.58
CA THR A 3 1.17 11.59 -1.59
C THR A 3 2.59 11.07 -1.39
N VAL A 4 2.74 9.75 -1.37
CA VAL A 4 4.03 9.06 -1.21
C VAL A 4 4.19 7.98 -2.28
N ARG A 5 5.44 7.59 -2.51
CA ARG A 5 5.78 6.52 -3.43
C ARG A 5 6.38 5.34 -2.66
N ALA A 6 5.74 4.19 -2.72
CA ALA A 6 6.17 2.95 -2.05
C ALA A 6 6.86 2.00 -3.05
N PRO A 7 8.19 1.87 -3.03
CA PRO A 7 8.91 1.07 -4.01
C PRO A 7 8.67 -0.43 -3.85
N ALA A 8 8.62 -1.14 -4.97
CA ALA A 8 8.73 -2.60 -4.97
C ALA A 8 10.07 -3.03 -4.34
N THR A 9 10.10 -4.22 -3.75
CA THR A 9 11.28 -4.80 -3.12
C THR A 9 11.57 -6.19 -3.66
N SER A 10 12.83 -6.61 -3.58
CA SER A 10 13.22 -8.01 -3.75
C SER A 10 13.72 -8.53 -2.41
N ALA A 11 13.06 -9.57 -1.89
CA ALA A 11 13.41 -10.24 -0.65
C ALA A 11 14.39 -11.42 -0.88
N ASN A 12 14.93 -11.95 0.21
CA ASN A 12 15.79 -13.15 0.32
C ASN A 12 17.19 -13.02 -0.29
N LEU A 13 17.31 -12.57 -1.54
CA LEU A 13 18.59 -12.41 -2.24
C LEU A 13 19.54 -13.64 -2.12
N GLY A 14 18.97 -14.84 -2.29
CA GLY A 14 19.70 -16.12 -2.19
C GLY A 14 19.76 -16.65 -0.76
N SER A 15 20.95 -16.76 -0.19
CA SER A 15 21.15 -17.31 1.17
C SER A 15 20.66 -16.41 2.30
N GLY A 16 20.09 -15.23 1.99
CA GLY A 16 19.56 -14.27 2.96
C GLY A 16 18.07 -14.43 3.24
N PHE A 17 17.55 -15.66 3.17
CA PHE A 17 16.14 -15.97 3.48
C PHE A 17 15.70 -15.32 4.80
N ASP A 18 14.56 -14.62 4.77
CA ASP A 18 13.98 -13.87 5.89
C ASP A 18 14.88 -12.76 6.52
N VAL A 19 16.00 -12.41 5.91
CA VAL A 19 16.94 -11.41 6.44
C VAL A 19 17.23 -10.30 5.44
N PHE A 20 17.48 -10.62 4.18
CA PHE A 20 17.87 -9.64 3.17
C PHE A 20 16.69 -9.12 2.36
N GLY A 21 16.76 -7.83 2.05
CA GLY A 21 15.85 -7.15 1.14
C GLY A 21 16.52 -5.97 0.45
N ALA A 22 16.12 -5.69 -0.78
CA ALA A 22 16.56 -4.52 -1.54
C ALA A 22 15.36 -3.77 -2.11
N ALA A 23 15.31 -2.45 -1.90
CA ALA A 23 14.34 -1.57 -2.54
C ALA A 23 14.74 -1.33 -4.00
N LEU A 24 13.76 -1.39 -4.89
CA LEU A 24 13.96 -1.20 -6.32
C LEU A 24 13.59 0.22 -6.73
N THR A 25 14.26 0.72 -7.77
CA THR A 25 13.90 2.02 -8.35
C THR A 25 12.53 1.98 -9.00
N ARG A 26 12.10 0.88 -9.62
CA ARG A 26 10.76 0.64 -10.20
C ARG A 26 10.44 -0.87 -10.19
N PRO A 27 9.16 -1.30 -10.18
CA PRO A 27 7.94 -0.47 -10.06
C PRO A 27 7.73 0.07 -8.63
N ALA A 28 6.67 0.85 -8.42
CA ALA A 28 6.25 1.35 -7.12
C ALA A 28 4.78 1.72 -7.18
N ASP A 29 4.09 1.59 -6.06
CA ASP A 29 2.75 2.13 -5.89
C ASP A 29 2.85 3.60 -5.49
N VAL A 30 1.92 4.43 -5.98
CA VAL A 30 1.75 5.81 -5.53
C VAL A 30 0.49 5.89 -4.68
N VAL A 31 0.66 6.27 -3.42
CA VAL A 31 -0.43 6.28 -2.45
C VAL A 31 -0.71 7.72 -2.04
N THR A 32 -1.94 8.17 -2.25
CA THR A 32 -2.43 9.47 -1.79
C THR A 32 -3.39 9.26 -0.62
N VAL A 33 -3.12 9.92 0.51
CA VAL A 33 -3.89 9.78 1.75
C VAL A 33 -4.41 11.13 2.22
N GLU A 34 -5.68 11.18 2.60
CA GLU A 34 -6.33 12.33 3.21
C GLU A 34 -7.14 11.90 4.44
N LYS A 35 -6.95 12.57 5.58
CA LYS A 35 -7.75 12.30 6.79
C LYS A 35 -9.23 12.44 6.48
N ALA A 36 -10.03 11.50 6.95
CA ALA A 36 -11.47 11.47 6.74
C ALA A 36 -12.17 10.97 8.00
N ALA A 37 -13.50 11.11 8.05
CA ALA A 37 -14.31 10.53 9.13
C ALA A 37 -14.39 9.00 9.03
N GLU A 38 -14.30 8.46 7.81
CA GLU A 38 -14.41 7.03 7.50
C GLU A 38 -13.33 6.63 6.50
N THR A 39 -12.91 5.36 6.55
CA THR A 39 -11.89 4.82 5.65
C THR A 39 -12.50 4.40 4.32
N THR A 40 -11.96 4.90 3.21
CA THR A 40 -12.33 4.46 1.86
C THR A 40 -11.07 4.26 1.03
N ILE A 41 -11.05 3.23 0.20
CA ILE A 41 -9.91 2.87 -0.64
C ILE A 41 -10.38 2.81 -2.09
N GLU A 42 -9.62 3.41 -2.99
CA GLU A 42 -9.78 3.30 -4.44
C GLU A 42 -8.44 2.85 -5.04
N VAL A 43 -8.48 1.88 -5.95
CA VAL A 43 -7.27 1.33 -6.56
C VAL A 43 -7.38 1.41 -8.08
N THR A 44 -6.37 2.00 -8.72
CA THR A 44 -6.25 2.04 -10.19
C THR A 44 -4.95 1.37 -10.65
N GLY A 45 -4.66 1.46 -11.95
CA GLY A 45 -3.43 0.91 -12.49
C GLY A 45 -3.46 -0.59 -12.77
N VAL A 46 -2.25 -1.18 -12.84
CA VAL A 46 -2.06 -2.55 -13.32
C VAL A 46 -2.47 -3.56 -12.26
N GLY A 47 -3.48 -4.37 -12.56
CA GLY A 47 -3.94 -5.43 -11.67
C GLY A 47 -4.96 -4.99 -10.63
N ALA A 48 -5.45 -3.73 -10.69
CA ALA A 48 -6.49 -3.20 -9.81
C ALA A 48 -7.72 -4.11 -9.70
N GLN A 49 -8.11 -4.80 -10.78
CA GLN A 49 -9.22 -5.75 -10.79
C GLN A 49 -9.05 -6.95 -9.84
N TYR A 50 -7.84 -7.18 -9.31
CA TYR A 50 -7.52 -8.24 -8.37
C TYR A 50 -7.33 -7.73 -6.93
N ILE A 51 -7.37 -6.42 -6.71
CA ILE A 51 -7.09 -5.81 -5.42
C ILE A 51 -8.44 -5.35 -4.81
N PRO A 52 -8.82 -5.82 -3.61
CA PRO A 52 -10.07 -5.42 -2.99
C PRO A 52 -10.01 -3.96 -2.52
N GLU A 53 -11.10 -3.22 -2.70
CA GLU A 53 -11.27 -1.84 -2.18
C GLU A 53 -11.99 -1.80 -0.82
N ASP A 54 -12.53 -2.93 -0.39
CA ASP A 54 -13.09 -3.11 0.95
C ASP A 54 -11.98 -2.99 2.01
N PRO A 55 -12.03 -2.01 2.93
CA PRO A 55 -10.99 -1.81 3.95
C PRO A 55 -10.71 -3.04 4.81
N GLU A 56 -11.71 -3.91 5.04
CA GLU A 56 -11.51 -5.14 5.82
C GLU A 56 -10.72 -6.22 5.06
N LYS A 57 -10.59 -6.08 3.73
CA LYS A 57 -9.90 -7.04 2.85
C LYS A 57 -8.63 -6.48 2.22
N ASN A 58 -8.37 -5.18 2.35
CA ASN A 58 -7.18 -4.52 1.81
C ASN A 58 -6.15 -4.28 2.93
N THR A 59 -4.88 -4.60 2.67
CA THR A 59 -3.79 -4.41 3.65
C THR A 59 -3.65 -2.97 4.14
N VAL A 60 -3.97 -1.97 3.30
CA VAL A 60 -3.94 -0.57 3.72
C VAL A 60 -5.02 -0.29 4.77
N GLY A 61 -6.18 -0.94 4.70
CA GLY A 61 -7.22 -0.83 5.73
C GLY A 61 -6.74 -1.32 7.10
N ALA A 62 -6.03 -2.46 7.12
CA ALA A 62 -5.41 -2.96 8.36
C ALA A 62 -4.36 -1.99 8.95
N VAL A 63 -3.59 -1.29 8.10
CA VAL A 63 -2.64 -0.27 8.56
C VAL A 63 -3.37 0.95 9.14
N VAL A 64 -4.43 1.40 8.51
CA VAL A 64 -5.25 2.52 8.97
C VAL A 64 -5.90 2.22 10.33
N GLU A 65 -6.44 1.01 10.49
CA GLU A 65 -7.01 0.53 11.76
C GLU A 65 -5.94 0.49 12.85
N ALA A 66 -4.77 -0.10 12.58
CA ALA A 66 -3.68 -0.20 13.54
C ALA A 66 -3.14 1.16 14.00
N LEU A 67 -3.29 2.20 13.18
CA LEU A 67 -2.87 3.57 13.48
C LEU A 67 -4.00 4.47 14.03
N ASP A 68 -5.23 3.96 14.13
CA ASP A 68 -6.43 4.74 14.49
C ASP A 68 -6.55 6.04 13.65
N ALA A 69 -6.35 5.92 12.34
CA ALA A 69 -6.17 7.06 11.45
C ALA A 69 -7.07 7.00 10.20
N PRO A 70 -8.42 7.09 10.37
CA PRO A 70 -9.36 6.97 9.25
C PRO A 70 -9.05 7.97 8.13
N ALA A 71 -9.09 7.47 6.89
CA ALA A 71 -8.62 8.21 5.74
C ALA A 71 -9.28 7.79 4.42
N ARG A 72 -9.42 8.74 3.51
CA ARG A 72 -9.64 8.48 2.09
C ARG A 72 -8.31 8.22 1.42
N ILE A 73 -8.22 7.11 0.69
CA ILE A 73 -6.97 6.58 0.16
C ILE A 73 -7.16 6.24 -1.32
N HIS A 74 -6.20 6.68 -2.13
CA HIS A 74 -6.11 6.35 -3.55
C HIS A 74 -4.75 5.72 -3.83
N ILE A 75 -4.73 4.60 -4.57
CA ILE A 75 -3.53 3.82 -4.89
C ILE A 75 -3.43 3.67 -6.42
N ASP A 76 -2.30 4.08 -6.99
CA ASP A 76 -1.98 4.01 -8.42
C ASP A 76 -0.73 3.14 -8.74
#